data_AF-A0A6P0SWX4-F1
#
_entry.id   AF-A0A6P0SWX4-F1
#
_cell.length_a   1.000
_cell.length_b   1.000
_cell.length_c   1.000
_cell.angle_alpha   90.00
_cell.angle_beta   90.00
_cell.angle_gamma   90.00
#
_symmetry.space_group_name_H-M   'P 1'
#
loop_
_entity.id
_entity.type
_entity.pdbx_description
1 polymer ?
#
loop_
_entity_poly.entity_id
_entity_poly.type
_entity_poly.pdbx_seq_one_letter_code
_entity_poly.pdbx_strand_id
1 'polypeptide(L)'
;MKLSKSQQDIMQSLITIDQKALFEHVRLSCQIPSLVEGIVTCKIIESAAAEAGIQVEPEELQQAADNFRLATELHNTDKTWSWLQKYHLSLDDFETLIYTNTIAD
;
A
#
# COMPACT_ATOMS: atom_id res chain seq x y z
N MET A 1 -17.17 -30.90 -8.56
CA MET A 1 -18.30 -30.34 -7.78
C MET A 1 -17.95 -28.89 -7.47
N LYS A 2 -18.60 -27.91 -8.10
CA LYS A 2 -18.34 -26.48 -7.82
C LYS A 2 -19.20 -26.06 -6.64
N LEU A 3 -18.58 -25.41 -5.65
CA LEU A 3 -19.28 -24.88 -4.47
C LEU A 3 -20.19 -23.72 -4.87
N SER A 4 -21.31 -23.56 -4.17
CA SER A 4 -22.22 -22.43 -4.40
C SER A 4 -21.59 -21.13 -3.88
N LYS A 5 -22.07 -19.99 -4.40
CA LYS A 5 -21.56 -18.66 -4.03
C LYS A 5 -21.65 -18.41 -2.51
N SER A 6 -22.76 -18.79 -1.87
CA SER A 6 -22.90 -18.65 -0.41
C SER A 6 -21.96 -19.57 0.39
N GLN A 7 -21.58 -20.73 -0.15
CA GLN A 7 -20.60 -21.62 0.48
C GLN A 7 -19.17 -21.09 0.35
N GLN A 8 -18.83 -20.40 -0.74
CA GLN A 8 -17.56 -19.70 -0.88
C GLN A 8 -17.46 -18.52 0.09
N ASP A 9 -18.53 -17.73 0.22
CA ASP A 9 -18.58 -16.59 1.13
C ASP A 9 -18.45 -17.04 2.60
N ILE A 10 -19.11 -18.15 2.98
CA ILE A 10 -18.98 -18.75 4.33
C ILE A 10 -17.55 -19.25 4.56
N MET A 11 -16.93 -19.92 3.59
CA MET A 11 -15.56 -20.44 3.72
C MET A 11 -14.52 -19.31 3.83
N GLN A 12 -14.71 -18.20 3.12
CA GLN A 12 -13.87 -17.00 3.26
C GLN A 12 -14.03 -16.35 4.64
N SER A 13 -15.24 -16.36 5.22
CA SER A 13 -15.49 -15.78 6.56
C SER A 13 -14.94 -16.60 7.73
N LEU A 14 -14.57 -17.88 7.52
CA LEU A 14 -14.08 -18.79 8.57
C LEU A 14 -12.55 -18.86 8.67
N ILE A 15 -11.83 -18.24 7.73
CA ILE A 15 -10.36 -18.24 7.70
C ILE A 15 -9.90 -16.86 8.16
N THR A 16 -9.61 -16.73 9.45
CA THR A 16 -8.91 -15.55 9.96
C THR A 16 -7.49 -15.54 9.38
N ILE A 17 -7.24 -14.64 8.43
CA ILE A 17 -5.89 -14.38 7.93
C ILE A 17 -5.29 -13.32 8.85
N ASP A 18 -4.37 -13.74 9.72
CA ASP A 18 -3.60 -12.85 10.57
C ASP A 18 -2.23 -12.53 9.95
N GLN A 19 -1.48 -11.63 10.59
CA GLN A 19 -0.15 -11.23 10.12
C GLN A 19 0.81 -12.41 10.01
N LYS A 20 0.70 -13.40 10.91
CA LYS A 20 1.55 -14.58 10.91
C LYS A 20 1.26 -15.46 9.69
N ALA A 21 -0.02 -15.70 9.38
CA ALA A 21 -0.44 -16.44 8.21
C ALA A 21 0.03 -15.75 6.91
N LEU A 22 -0.07 -14.43 6.84
CA LEU A 22 0.44 -13.65 5.71
C LEU A 22 1.96 -13.79 5.55
N PHE A 23 2.72 -13.60 6.63
CA PHE A 23 4.18 -13.71 6.60
C PHE A 23 4.65 -15.12 6.23
N GLU A 24 4.02 -16.16 6.78
CA GLU A 24 4.31 -17.54 6.41
C GLU A 24 4.02 -17.79 4.93
N HIS A 25 2.92 -17.25 4.38
CA HIS A 25 2.63 -17.36 2.96
C HIS A 25 3.72 -16.71 2.11
N VAL A 26 4.11 -15.47 2.43
CA VAL A 26 5.18 -14.74 1.74
C VAL A 26 6.51 -15.51 1.76
N ARG A 27 6.85 -16.15 2.89
CA ARG A 27 8.05 -16.99 3.01
C ARG A 27 7.95 -18.22 2.11
N LEU A 28 6.83 -18.93 2.14
CA LEU A 28 6.59 -20.15 1.36
C LEU A 28 6.49 -19.88 -0.15
N SER A 29 6.03 -18.68 -0.54
CA SER A 29 6.00 -18.23 -1.93
C SER A 29 7.33 -17.62 -2.40
N CYS A 30 8.39 -17.67 -1.59
CA CYS A 30 9.72 -17.12 -1.90
C CYS A 30 9.71 -15.63 -2.26
N GLN A 31 8.76 -14.84 -1.73
CA GLN A 31 8.62 -13.41 -2.05
C GLN A 31 9.47 -12.49 -1.17
N ILE A 32 10.09 -13.04 -0.10
CA ILE A 32 10.93 -12.30 0.84
C ILE A 32 12.04 -11.48 0.12
N PRO A 33 12.80 -12.02 -0.86
CA PRO A 33 13.86 -11.24 -1.52
C PRO A 33 13.33 -9.96 -2.19
N SER A 34 12.25 -10.06 -2.98
CA SER A 34 11.66 -8.90 -3.65
C SER A 34 11.08 -7.87 -2.68
N LEU A 35 10.51 -8.32 -1.56
CA LEU A 35 10.06 -7.40 -0.51
C LEU A 35 11.23 -6.69 0.17
N VAL A 36 12.33 -7.40 0.44
CA VAL A 36 13.55 -6.81 0.99
C VAL A 36 14.15 -5.77 0.04
N GLU A 37 14.21 -6.05 -1.26
CA GLU A 37 14.65 -5.08 -2.28
C GLU A 37 13.80 -3.81 -2.29
N GLY A 38 12.47 -3.96 -2.21
CA GLY A 38 11.55 -2.82 -2.12
C GLY A 38 11.78 -1.99 -0.85
N ILE A 39 11.91 -2.64 0.30
CA ILE A 39 12.16 -1.97 1.59
C ILE A 39 13.50 -1.23 1.58
N VAL A 40 14.56 -1.86 1.06
CA VAL A 40 15.88 -1.24 0.96
C VAL A 40 15.85 -0.03 0.02
N THR A 41 15.17 -0.16 -1.12
CA THR A 41 14.98 0.96 -2.06
C THR A 41 14.32 2.16 -1.40
N CYS A 42 13.21 1.95 -0.68
CA CYS A 42 12.52 3.03 0.03
C CYS A 42 13.44 3.71 1.06
N LYS A 43 14.19 2.93 1.84
CA LYS A 43 15.14 3.46 2.83
C LYS A 43 16.26 4.28 2.21
N ILE A 44 16.76 3.87 1.04
CA ILE A 44 17.80 4.62 0.31
C ILE A 44 17.25 5.96 -0.15
N ILE A 45 16.04 5.97 -0.73
CA ILE A 45 15.37 7.19 -1.18
C ILE A 45 15.16 8.16 0.00
N GLU A 46 14.61 7.66 1.10
CA GLU A 46 14.39 8.46 2.32
C GLU A 46 15.69 9.05 2.87
N SER A 47 16.77 8.26 2.91
CA SER A 47 18.08 8.75 3.35
C SER A 47 18.64 9.82 2.42
N ALA A 48 18.58 9.59 1.10
CA ALA A 48 19.09 10.52 0.11
C ALA A 48 18.32 11.85 0.13
N ALA A 49 16.99 11.80 0.26
CA ALA A 49 16.16 13.00 0.40
C ALA A 49 16.51 13.79 1.66
N ALA A 50 16.68 13.10 2.79
CA ALA A 50 17.09 13.73 4.05
C ALA A 50 18.49 14.37 3.95
N GLU A 51 19.46 13.69 3.35
CA GLU A 51 20.83 14.19 3.14
C GLU A 51 20.87 15.41 2.20
N ALA A 52 20.00 15.43 1.18
CA ALA A 52 19.83 16.56 0.27
C ALA A 52 19.02 17.71 0.86
N GLY A 53 18.44 17.54 2.05
CA GLY A 53 17.56 18.53 2.68
C GLY A 53 16.24 18.74 1.92
N ILE A 54 15.79 17.72 1.18
CA ILE A 54 14.50 17.76 0.50
C ILE A 54 13.39 17.78 1.55
N GLN A 55 12.53 18.78 1.46
CA GLN A 55 11.29 18.88 2.21
C GLN A 55 10.15 18.94 1.21
N VAL A 56 9.11 18.13 1.46
CA VAL A 56 7.87 18.16 0.68
C VAL A 56 6.90 19.05 1.44
N GLU A 57 6.51 20.16 0.85
CA GLU A 57 5.53 21.04 1.46
C GLU A 57 4.13 20.39 1.44
N PRO A 58 3.23 20.72 2.39
CA PRO A 58 1.90 20.14 2.45
C PRO A 58 1.11 20.28 1.13
N GLU A 59 1.26 21.41 0.42
CA GLU A 59 0.63 21.63 -0.87
C GLU A 59 1.17 20.70 -1.97
N GLU A 60 2.48 20.43 -1.97
CA GLU A 60 3.12 19.51 -2.91
C GLU A 60 2.66 18.07 -2.64
N LEU A 61 2.60 17.68 -1.37
CA LEU A 61 2.12 16.37 -0.95
C LEU A 61 0.65 16.16 -1.34
N GLN A 62 -0.20 17.18 -1.14
CA GLN A 62 -1.59 17.13 -1.54
C GLN A 62 -1.74 17.02 -3.07
N GLN A 63 -0.95 17.77 -3.84
CA GLN A 63 -0.95 17.69 -5.29
C GLN A 63 -0.49 16.31 -5.79
N ALA A 64 0.52 15.72 -5.16
CA ALA A 64 0.97 14.35 -5.46
C ALA A 64 -0.13 13.32 -5.13
N ALA A 65 -0.84 13.49 -4.00
CA ALA A 65 -1.98 12.65 -3.65
C ALA A 65 -3.11 12.77 -4.68
N ASP A 66 -3.40 13.97 -5.17
CA ASP A 66 -4.42 14.20 -6.20
C ASP A 66 -4.00 13.60 -7.55
N ASN A 67 -2.72 13.72 -7.93
CA ASN A 67 -2.17 13.06 -9.12
C ASN A 67 -2.30 11.53 -9.03
N PHE A 68 -1.98 10.95 -7.87
CA PHE A 68 -2.18 9.53 -7.61
C PHE A 68 -3.65 9.13 -7.75
N ARG A 69 -4.57 9.88 -7.14
CA ARG A 69 -6.02 9.61 -7.22
C ARG A 69 -6.52 9.69 -8.66
N LEU A 70 -6.02 10.64 -9.45
CA LEU A 70 -6.36 10.74 -10.88
C LEU A 70 -5.84 9.53 -11.67
N ALA A 71 -4.58 9.14 -11.47
CA ALA A 71 -3.96 7.99 -12.14
C ALA A 71 -4.59 6.64 -11.76
N THR A 72 -5.21 6.56 -10.58
CA THR A 72 -5.85 5.35 -10.03
C THR A 72 -7.38 5.37 -10.08
N GLU A 73 -7.97 6.36 -10.77
CA GLU A 73 -9.43 6.53 -10.95
C GLU A 73 -10.24 6.69 -9.63
N LEU A 74 -9.59 7.22 -8.59
CA LEU A 74 -10.16 7.52 -7.28
C LEU A 74 -10.82 8.91 -7.27
N HIS A 75 -11.81 9.10 -8.15
CA HIS A 75 -12.42 10.42 -8.43
C HIS A 75 -13.23 11.05 -7.28
N ASN A 76 -13.40 10.36 -6.16
CA ASN A 76 -14.10 10.87 -5.00
C ASN A 76 -13.60 10.22 -3.71
N THR A 77 -13.97 10.81 -2.59
CA THR A 77 -13.57 10.37 -1.25
C THR A 77 -14.00 8.93 -0.96
N ASP A 78 -15.20 8.51 -1.37
CA ASP A 78 -15.69 7.13 -1.16
C ASP A 78 -14.84 6.09 -1.89
N LYS A 79 -14.40 6.39 -3.11
CA LYS A 79 -13.47 5.55 -3.86
C LYS A 79 -12.10 5.49 -3.20
N THR A 80 -11.57 6.61 -2.70
CA THR A 80 -10.32 6.64 -1.95
C THR A 80 -10.42 5.74 -0.71
N TRP A 81 -11.46 5.88 0.10
CA TRP A 81 -11.65 5.04 1.28
C TRP A 81 -11.82 3.56 0.94
N SER A 82 -12.57 3.25 -0.12
CA SER A 82 -12.73 1.87 -0.59
C SER A 82 -11.39 1.26 -1.03
N TRP A 83 -10.53 2.07 -1.67
CA TRP A 83 -9.18 1.66 -2.06
C TRP A 83 -8.30 1.41 -0.83
N LEU A 84 -8.29 2.34 0.14
CA LEU A 84 -7.54 2.16 1.40
C LEU A 84 -7.96 0.89 2.12
N GLN A 85 -9.27 0.66 2.25
CA GLN A 85 -9.81 -0.55 2.85
C GLN A 85 -9.37 -1.81 2.10
N LYS A 86 -9.45 -1.80 0.76
CA LYS A 86 -9.04 -2.92 -0.10
C LYS A 86 -7.57 -3.29 0.11
N TYR A 87 -6.70 -2.31 0.32
CA TYR A 87 -5.26 -2.51 0.50
C TYR A 87 -4.81 -2.54 1.96
N HIS A 88 -5.76 -2.52 2.91
CA HIS A 88 -5.50 -2.52 4.35
C HIS A 88 -4.59 -1.37 4.82
N LEU A 89 -4.78 -0.19 4.21
CA LEU A 89 -4.05 1.03 4.53
C LEU A 89 -4.89 1.95 5.39
N SER A 90 -4.25 2.62 6.35
CA SER A 90 -4.77 3.81 6.99
C SER A 90 -4.55 5.05 6.10
N LEU A 91 -5.10 6.20 6.51
CA LEU A 91 -4.80 7.47 5.85
C LEU A 91 -3.31 7.83 6.00
N ASP A 92 -2.72 7.58 7.18
CA ASP A 92 -1.30 7.83 7.46
C ASP A 92 -0.40 6.95 6.58
N ASP A 93 -0.77 5.68 6.35
CA ASP A 93 -0.04 4.80 5.43
C ASP A 93 -0.11 5.32 3.98
N PHE A 94 -1.25 5.89 3.59
CA PHE A 94 -1.41 6.52 2.29
C PHE A 94 -0.58 7.79 2.15
N GLU A 95 -0.57 8.67 3.15
CA GLU A 95 0.30 9.85 3.16
C GLU A 95 1.77 9.46 3.07
N THR A 96 2.18 8.41 3.80
CA THR A 96 3.53 7.85 3.72
C THR A 96 3.84 7.35 2.30
N LEU A 97 2.92 6.61 1.67
CA LEU A 97 3.07 6.14 0.29
C LEU A 97 3.25 7.30 -0.70
N ILE A 98 2.43 8.35 -0.58
CA ILE A 98 2.52 9.53 -1.47
C ILE A 98 3.84 10.27 -1.22
N TYR A 99 4.23 10.45 0.03
CA TYR A 99 5.49 11.10 0.39
C TYR A 99 6.68 10.36 -0.23
N THR A 100 6.81 9.05 0.01
CA THR A 100 7.92 8.24 -0.50
C THR A 100 8.00 8.29 -2.03
N ASN A 101 6.85 8.28 -2.73
CA ASN A 101 6.83 8.43 -4.18
C ASN A 101 7.28 9.83 -4.62
N THR A 102 6.86 10.87 -3.91
CA THR A 102 7.16 12.27 -4.25
C THR A 102 8.66 12.57 -4.13
N ILE A 103 9.35 12.02 -3.13
CA ILE A 103 10.80 12.21 -2.96
C ILE A 103 11.65 11.27 -3.83
N ALA A 104 11.02 10.33 -4.54
CA ALA A 104 11.68 9.41 -5.46
C ALA A 104 11.72 9.93 -6.91
N ASP A 105 10.85 10.88 -7.25
CA ASP A 105 10.72 11.50 -8.57
C ASP A 105 11.84 12.52 -8.86
#